data_AF-A0A5P9B316-F1
#
_entry.id   AF-A0A5P9B316-F1
#
_cell.length_a   1.000
_cell.length_b   1.000
_cell.length_c   1.000
_cell.angle_alpha   90.00
_cell.angle_beta   90.00
_cell.angle_gamma   90.00
#
_symmetry.space_group_name_H-M   'P 1'
#
loop_
_entity.id
_entity.type
_entity.pdbx_description
1 polymer ?
#
loop_
_entity_poly.entity_id
_entity_poly.type
_entity_poly.pdbx_seq_one_letter_code
_entity_poly.pdbx_strand_id
1 'polypeptide(L)' 'MCDHAQSLQRQHRTFWHKLIGIKEIYVCQKCGYQLKIR' A
#
# COMPACT_ATOMS: atom_id res chain seq x y z
N MET A 1 2.28 5.14 18.63
CA MET A 1 3.01 4.61 17.45
C MET A 1 2.10 3.65 16.72
N CYS A 2 1.93 3.77 15.40
CA CYS A 2 1.25 2.73 14.64
C CYS A 2 2.23 1.62 14.31
N ASP A 3 1.93 0.39 14.72
CA ASP A 3 2.68 -0.80 14.30
C ASP A 3 2.37 -1.08 12.83
N HIS A 4 3.15 -0.43 11.96
CA HIS A 4 3.02 -0.57 10.52
C HIS A 4 3.26 -2.02 10.08
N ALA A 5 4.09 -2.79 10.79
CA ALA A 5 4.38 -4.19 10.46
C ALA A 5 3.14 -5.12 10.50
N GLN A 6 2.24 -4.95 11.47
CA GLN A 6 1.01 -5.76 11.58
C GLN A 6 -0.18 -5.18 10.83
N SER A 7 -0.19 -3.86 10.62
CA SER A 7 -1.35 -3.15 10.06
C SER A 7 -1.21 -2.86 8.56
N LEU A 8 -0.04 -3.12 7.95
CA LEU A 8 0.14 -3.02 6.50
C LEU A 8 -0.69 -4.13 5.83
N GLN A 9 -1.80 -3.74 5.23
CA GLN A 9 -2.55 -4.64 4.36
C GLN A 9 -2.19 -4.38 2.91
N ARG A 10 -2.01 -5.46 2.17
CA ARG A 10 -1.81 -5.42 0.72
C ARG A 10 -3.10 -4.94 0.07
N GLN A 11 -3.06 -3.78 -0.56
CA GLN A 11 -4.17 -3.22 -1.32
C GLN A 11 -4.13 -3.76 -2.74
N HIS A 12 -5.32 -4.00 -3.30
CA HIS A 12 -5.42 -4.42 -4.69
C HIS A 12 -4.95 -3.30 -5.60
N ARG A 13 -4.09 -3.65 -6.55
CA ARG A 13 -3.56 -2.71 -7.53
C ARG A 13 -4.68 -2.30 -8.48
N THR A 14 -5.01 -1.02 -8.53
CA THR A 14 -5.93 -0.47 -9.53
C THR A 14 -5.23 -0.24 -10.88
N PHE A 15 -6.00 -0.14 -11.96
CA PHE A 15 -5.50 0.03 -13.33
C PHE A 15 -4.52 1.21 -13.47
N TRP A 16 -4.75 2.30 -12.74
CA TRP A 16 -3.84 3.45 -12.68
C TRP A 16 -2.46 3.11 -12.10
N HIS A 17 -2.40 2.25 -11.08
CA HIS A 17 -1.14 1.81 -10.52
C HIS A 17 -0.35 0.94 -11.51
N LYS A 18 -1.05 0.16 -12.34
CA LYS A 18 -0.44 -0.60 -13.42
C LYS A 18 0.14 0.31 -14.51
N LEU A 19 -0.56 1.39 -14.85
CA LEU A 19 -0.08 2.40 -15.81
C LEU A 19 1.16 3.16 -15.32
N ILE A 20 1.26 3.43 -14.02
CA ILE A 20 2.38 4.15 -13.40
C ILE A 20 3.56 3.22 -13.06
N GLY A 21 3.43 1.91 -13.33
CA GLY A 21 4.47 0.91 -13.06
C GLY A 21 4.63 0.58 -11.58
N ILE A 22 3.57 0.70 -10.78
CA ILE A 22 3.56 0.35 -9.36
C ILE A 22 3.14 -1.13 -9.23
N LYS A 23 4.07 -2.00 -8.86
CA LYS A 23 3.80 -3.44 -8.69
C LYS A 23 2.90 -3.76 -7.51
N GLU A 24 3.13 -3.12 -6.35
CA GLU A 24 2.46 -3.46 -5.10
C GLU A 24 2.19 -2.22 -4.25
N ILE A 25 1.05 -2.21 -3.56
CA ILE A 25 0.65 -1.12 -2.67
C ILE A 25 0.25 -1.75 -1.36
N TYR A 26 0.79 -1.20 -0.28
CA TYR A 26 0.42 -1.56 1.07
C TYR A 26 -0.14 -0.33 1.76
N VAL A 27 -1.27 -0.47 2.43
CA VAL A 27 -1.89 0.62 3.16
C VAL A 27 -2.08 0.17 4.60
N CYS A 28 -1.60 0.99 5.53
CA CYS A 28 -1.82 0.78 6.94
C CYS A 28 -3.25 1.22 7.28
N GLN A 29 -4.11 0.28 7.68
CA GLN A 29 -5.51 0.61 7.99
C GLN A 29 -5.68 1.53 9.21
N LYS A 30 -4.72 1.54 10.15
CA LYS A 30 -4.81 2.36 11.38
C LYS A 30 -4.42 3.82 11.21
N CYS A 31 -3.56 4.15 10.24
CA CYS A 31 -3.04 5.51 10.06
C CYS A 31 -3.09 6.03 8.62
N GLY A 32 -3.50 5.19 7.67
CA GLY A 32 -3.55 5.57 6.25
C GLY A 32 -2.17 5.65 5.57
N TYR A 33 -1.10 5.24 6.24
CA TYR A 33 0.25 5.22 5.64
C TYR A 33 0.28 4.30 4.42
N GLN A 34 0.72 4.83 3.27
CA GLN A 34 0.79 4.09 2.01
C GLN A 34 2.24 3.80 1.64
N LEU A 35 2.58 2.52 1.54
CA LEU A 35 3.86 2.06 1.03
C LEU A 35 3.66 1.53 -0.39
N LYS A 36 4.29 2.19 -1.36
CA LYS A 36 4.18 1.83 -2.79
C LYS A 36 5.51 1.24 -3.22
N ILE A 37 5.46 0.00 -3.71
CA ILE A 37 6.61 -0.68 -4.30
C ILE A 37 6.45 -0.59 -5.81
N ARG A 38 7.42 0.05 -6.47
CA ARG A 38 7.49 0.14 -7.93
C ARG A 38 8.02 -1.17 -8.52
#